data_AF-A0A382QA18-F1
#
_entry.id   AF-A0A382QA18-F1
#
_cell.length_a   1.000
_cell.length_b   1.000
_cell.length_c   1.000
_cell.angle_alpha   90.00
_cell.angle_beta   90.00
_cell.angle_gamma   90.00
#
_symmetry.space_group_name_H-M   'P 1'
#
loop_
_entity.id
_entity.type
_entity.pdbx_description
1 polymer ?
#
loop_
_entity_poly.entity_id
_entity_poly.type
_entity_poly.pdbx_seq_one_letter_code
_entity_poly.pdbx_strand_id
1 'polypeptide(L)'
;VLHHGDLFIQASLEHGPPLAMPEYRSEFMRVLHERGFVHQCTDDGALDTLAADGSITGYIGFDCTADSLHVGSLVQIMMLRWLQRCGHRPIVLMGGGTTK
;
A
#
# COMPACT_ATOMS: atom_id res chain seq x y z
N VAL A 1 2.84 6.41 -19.80
CA VAL A 1 3.59 5.62 -18.79
C VAL A 1 3.89 6.58 -17.66
N LEU A 2 3.31 6.32 -16.48
CA LEU A 2 3.04 7.24 -15.37
C LEU A 2 1.88 8.22 -15.65
N HIS A 3 0.65 7.79 -15.35
CA HIS A 3 -0.52 8.67 -15.25
C HIS A 3 -0.84 8.94 -13.77
N HIS A 4 -1.38 10.13 -13.50
CA HIS A 4 -1.64 10.77 -12.19
C HIS A 4 -2.57 10.01 -11.21
N GLY A 5 -2.23 8.79 -10.81
CA GLY A 5 -3.02 8.06 -9.80
C GLY A 5 -2.36 6.83 -9.20
N ASP A 6 -1.15 6.48 -9.61
CA ASP A 6 -0.48 5.27 -9.17
C ASP A 6 0.26 5.53 -7.85
N LEU A 7 -0.42 5.25 -6.75
CA LEU A 7 0.12 5.34 -5.41
C LEU A 7 1.13 4.21 -5.16
N PHE A 8 2.41 4.52 -5.20
CA PHE A 8 3.50 3.61 -4.87
C PHE A 8 3.79 3.71 -3.36
N ILE A 9 3.29 2.78 -2.56
CA ILE A 9 3.68 2.63 -1.15
C ILE A 9 4.72 1.50 -1.07
N GLN A 10 5.96 1.84 -0.72
CA GLN A 10 6.97 0.84 -0.36
C GLN A 10 6.74 0.47 1.11
N ALA A 11 6.71 -0.83 1.43
CA ALA A 11 6.41 -1.32 2.77
C ALA A 11 7.61 -2.05 3.38
N SER A 12 8.05 -1.66 4.59
CA SER A 12 9.19 -2.26 5.31
C SER A 12 8.90 -2.35 6.80
N LEU A 13 9.15 -3.52 7.41
CA LEU A 13 8.93 -3.77 8.83
C LEU A 13 10.14 -3.29 9.65
N GLU A 14 10.24 -1.99 9.92
CA GLU A 14 11.21 -1.46 10.90
C GLU A 14 10.48 -0.98 12.17
N HIS A 15 10.75 -1.63 13.30
CA HIS A 15 10.20 -1.29 14.62
C HIS A 15 11.04 -0.16 15.23
N GLY A 16 10.77 1.08 14.85
CA GLY A 16 11.35 2.30 15.44
C GLY A 16 10.49 2.86 16.60
N PRO A 17 11.06 3.73 17.47
CA PRO A 17 10.33 4.35 18.59
C PRO A 17 9.12 5.15 18.09
N PRO A 18 8.10 5.44 18.94
CA PRO A 18 6.87 6.09 18.51
C PRO A 18 7.17 7.53 18.07
N LEU A 19 7.37 7.71 16.77
CA LEU A 19 7.38 9.02 16.12
C LEU A 19 5.97 9.60 16.27
N ALA A 20 5.89 10.90 16.56
CA ALA A 20 4.63 11.62 16.62
C ALA A 20 3.79 11.28 15.38
N MET A 21 2.72 10.51 15.58
CA MET A 21 1.92 9.99 14.48
C MET A 21 1.16 11.18 13.87
N PRO A 22 1.25 11.42 12.56
CA PRO A 22 0.37 12.38 11.92
C PRO A 22 -1.09 12.01 12.23
N GLU A 23 -1.92 12.98 12.59
CA GLU A 23 -3.36 12.75 12.77
C GLU A 23 -4.00 12.51 11.40
N TYR A 24 -3.91 11.27 10.91
CA TYR A 24 -4.59 10.82 9.70
C TYR A 24 -6.09 10.72 9.94
N ARG A 25 -6.88 11.27 9.01
CA ARG A 25 -8.35 11.25 9.04
C ARG A 25 -8.90 9.91 8.58
N SER A 26 -8.24 9.24 7.65
CA SER A 26 -8.66 7.95 7.11
C SER A 26 -8.22 6.78 8.00
N GLU A 27 -9.10 5.81 8.17
CA GLU A 27 -8.77 4.58 8.89
C GLU A 27 -7.61 3.83 8.21
N PHE A 28 -7.57 3.85 6.88
CA PHE A 28 -6.54 3.20 6.08
C PHE A 28 -5.14 3.73 6.39
N MET A 29 -4.93 5.05 6.32
CA MET A 29 -3.61 5.64 6.59
C MET A 29 -3.16 5.39 8.02
N ARG A 30 -4.08 5.53 8.98
CA ARG A 30 -3.79 5.26 10.38
C ARG A 30 -3.34 3.82 10.61
N VAL A 31 -4.06 2.85 10.03
CA VAL A 31 -3.72 1.41 10.08
C VAL A 31 -2.36 1.11 9.45
N LEU A 32 -2.04 1.74 8.31
CA LEU A 32 -0.77 1.52 7.62
C LEU A 32 0.42 2.05 8.43
N HIS A 33 0.31 3.25 9.01
CA HIS A 33 1.38 3.83 9.82
C HIS A 33 1.54 3.13 11.17
N GLU A 34 0.44 2.83 11.88
CA GLU A 34 0.48 2.13 13.18
C GLU A 34 1.13 0.74 13.08
N ARG A 35 1.00 0.08 11.92
CA ARG A 35 1.56 -1.27 11.68
C ARG A 35 2.90 -1.27 10.97
N GLY A 36 3.45 -0.10 10.62
CA GLY A 36 4.71 0.00 9.90
C GLY A 36 4.66 -0.55 8.47
N PHE A 37 3.54 -0.37 7.75
CA PHE A 37 3.44 -0.73 6.33
C PHE A 37 3.95 0.38 5.40
N VAL A 38 4.22 1.58 5.88
CA VAL A 38 4.68 2.71 5.04
C VAL A 38 6.16 2.96 5.30
N HIS A 39 6.98 2.81 4.25
CA HIS A 39 8.37 3.25 4.22
C HIS A 39 8.50 4.58 3.48
N GLN A 40 7.84 4.71 2.34
CA GLN A 40 7.79 5.95 1.56
C GLN A 40 6.40 6.08 0.93
N CYS A 41 5.87 7.30 1.00
CA CYS A 41 4.62 7.71 0.36
C CYS A 41 4.89 9.00 -0.43
N THR A 42 4.32 9.10 -1.64
CA THR A 42 4.50 10.29 -2.48
C THR A 42 3.83 11.52 -1.88
N ASP A 43 2.62 11.36 -1.36
CA ASP A 43 1.84 12.43 -0.73
C ASP A 43 0.86 11.81 0.29
N ASP A 44 1.26 11.85 1.55
CA ASP A 44 0.47 11.32 2.66
C ASP A 44 -0.83 12.10 2.88
N GLY A 45 -0.82 13.41 2.69
CA GLY A 45 -1.96 14.28 3.00
C GLY A 45 -3.06 14.18 1.94
N ALA A 46 -2.67 14.16 0.66
CA ALA A 46 -3.60 13.97 -0.44
C ALA A 46 -4.23 12.57 -0.39
N LEU A 47 -3.43 11.55 -0.11
CA LEU A 47 -3.92 10.18 0.03
C LEU A 47 -4.90 10.04 1.20
N ASP A 48 -4.56 10.61 2.36
CA ASP A 48 -5.43 10.57 3.53
C ASP A 48 -6.78 11.26 3.26
N THR A 49 -6.76 12.41 2.58
CA THR A 49 -7.97 13.12 2.19
C THR A 49 -8.82 12.27 1.23
N LEU A 50 -8.21 11.69 0.20
CA LEU A 50 -8.90 10.82 -0.76
C LEU A 50 -9.49 9.57 -0.09
N ALA A 51 -8.75 8.95 0.83
CA ALA A 51 -9.19 7.77 1.56
C ALA A 51 -10.26 8.09 2.63
N ALA A 52 -10.28 9.32 3.16
CA ALA A 52 -11.31 9.78 4.10
C ALA A 52 -12.61 10.19 3.38
N ASP A 53 -12.50 10.80 2.19
CA ASP A 53 -13.65 11.32 1.44
C ASP A 53 -14.41 10.22 0.68
N GLY A 54 -13.80 9.05 0.46
CA GLY A 54 -14.49 7.94 -0.19
C GLY A 54 -13.67 6.66 -0.36
N SER A 55 -14.16 5.78 -1.23
CA SER A 55 -13.50 4.51 -1.53
C SER A 55 -12.46 4.70 -2.64
N ILE A 56 -11.18 4.54 -2.30
CA ILE A 56 -10.10 4.54 -3.29
C ILE A 56 -9.92 3.14 -3.91
N THR A 57 -9.35 3.10 -5.12
CA THR A 57 -8.89 1.85 -5.74
C THR A 57 -7.37 1.87 -5.75
N GLY A 58 -6.74 0.83 -5.23
CA GLY A 58 -5.29 0.70 -5.18
C GLY A 58 -4.84 -0.62 -5.78
N TYR A 59 -3.62 -0.66 -6.33
CA TYR A 59 -3.07 -1.87 -6.92
C TYR A 59 -1.65 -2.15 -6.44
N ILE A 60 -1.28 -3.43 -6.48
CA ILE A 60 0.12 -3.86 -6.35
C ILE A 60 0.43 -4.77 -7.51
N GLY A 61 1.54 -4.48 -8.19
CA GLY A 61 2.14 -5.34 -9.19
C GLY A 61 3.04 -6.40 -8.54
N PHE A 62 2.81 -7.67 -8.84
CA PHE A 62 3.75 -8.76 -8.56
C PHE A 62 4.49 -9.13 -9.85
N ASP A 63 5.82 -9.12 -9.77
CA ASP A 63 6.67 -9.61 -10.86
C ASP A 63 6.78 -11.14 -10.75
N CYS A 64 6.33 -11.86 -11.77
CA CYS A 64 6.22 -13.33 -11.74
C CYS A 64 7.54 -14.02 -12.10
N THR A 65 8.66 -13.56 -11.54
CA THR A 65 10.02 -14.06 -11.83
C THR A 65 10.37 -15.38 -11.14
N ALA A 66 9.51 -15.86 -10.25
CA ALA A 66 9.64 -17.15 -9.58
C ALA A 66 8.33 -17.96 -9.69
N ASP A 67 8.44 -19.29 -9.59
CA ASP A 67 7.30 -20.22 -9.67
C ASP A 67 6.28 -20.04 -8.53
N SER A 68 6.63 -19.27 -7.49
CA SER A 68 5.75 -19.01 -6.35
C SER A 68 6.05 -17.66 -5.68
N LEU A 69 5.05 -17.12 -4.98
CA LEU A 69 5.24 -15.98 -4.08
C LEU A 69 5.92 -16.44 -2.80
N HIS A 70 6.92 -15.70 -2.36
CA HIS A 70 7.64 -15.97 -1.12
C HIS A 70 7.25 -14.98 -0.01
N VAL A 71 7.81 -15.16 1.20
CA VAL A 71 7.54 -14.31 2.37
C VAL A 71 7.72 -12.81 2.12
N GLY A 72 8.67 -12.40 1.25
CA GLY A 72 8.83 -11.00 0.85
C GLY A 72 7.59 -10.36 0.20
N SER A 73 6.72 -11.15 -0.45
CA SER A 73 5.46 -10.68 -1.05
C SER A 73 4.35 -10.51 -0.01
N LEU A 74 4.51 -11.06 1.20
CA LEU A 74 3.48 -11.07 2.23
C LEU A 74 3.12 -9.65 2.69
N VAL A 75 4.10 -8.76 2.81
CA VAL A 75 3.87 -7.38 3.27
C VAL A 75 2.94 -6.65 2.29
N GLN A 76 3.18 -6.80 0.99
CA GLN A 76 2.35 -6.24 -0.07
C GLN A 76 0.94 -6.84 -0.07
N ILE A 77 0.82 -8.16 0.06
CA ILE A 77 -0.49 -8.84 0.15
C ILE A 77 -1.28 -8.35 1.38
N MET A 78 -0.60 -8.16 2.51
CA MET A 78 -1.24 -7.63 3.73
C MET A 78 -1.69 -6.18 3.56
N MET A 79 -0.95 -5.35 2.83
CA MET A 79 -1.37 -3.99 2.52
C MET A 79 -2.66 -3.98 1.68
N LEU A 80 -2.77 -4.81 0.63
CA LEU A 80 -4.02 -4.96 -0.13
C LEU A 80 -5.17 -5.49 0.72
N ARG A 81 -4.89 -6.40 1.66
CA ARG A 81 -5.89 -6.88 2.61
C ARG A 81 -6.40 -5.76 3.51
N TRP A 82 -5.52 -4.89 4.00
CA TRP A 82 -5.93 -3.74 4.81
C TRP A 82 -6.69 -2.71 3.99
N LEU A 83 -6.27 -2.46 2.74
CA LEU A 83 -7.01 -1.64 1.78
C LEU A 83 -8.46 -2.14 1.66
N GLN A 84 -8.66 -3.44 1.44
CA GLN A 84 -10.00 -4.03 1.40
C GLN A 84 -10.79 -3.89 2.71
N ARG A 85 -10.12 -4.14 3.84
CA ARG A 85 -10.76 -4.09 5.17
C ARG A 85 -11.21 -2.67 5.55
N CYS A 86 -10.52 -1.65 5.07
CA CYS A 86 -10.89 -0.25 5.26
C CYS A 86 -11.95 0.24 4.25
N GLY A 87 -12.55 -0.66 3.47
CA GLY A 87 -13.63 -0.33 2.52
C GLY A 87 -13.16 0.15 1.15
N HIS A 88 -11.88 -0.01 0.83
CA HIS A 88 -11.30 0.35 -0.45
C HIS A 88 -11.25 -0.86 -1.40
N ARG A 89 -10.95 -0.62 -2.67
CA ARG A 89 -10.95 -1.66 -3.70
C ARG A 89 -9.52 -2.07 -4.07
N PRO A 90 -9.05 -3.25 -3.64
CA PRO A 90 -7.74 -3.76 -4.04
C PRO A 90 -7.77 -4.35 -5.45
N ILE A 91 -6.68 -4.16 -6.20
CA ILE A 91 -6.41 -4.82 -7.48
C ILE A 91 -5.04 -5.49 -7.41
N VAL A 92 -4.99 -6.79 -7.70
CA VAL A 92 -3.73 -7.52 -7.87
C VAL A 92 -3.37 -7.48 -9.35
N LEU A 93 -2.21 -6.93 -9.69
CA LEU A 93 -1.69 -6.94 -11.05
C LEU A 93 -0.55 -7.96 -11.13
N MET A 94 -0.69 -8.95 -12.00
CA MET A 94 0.36 -9.94 -12.25
C MET A 94 1.15 -9.51 -13.50
N GLY A 95 2.43 -9.22 -13.32
CA GLY A 95 3.34 -8.88 -14.40
C GLY A 95 3.71 -10.12 -15.20
N GLY A 96 3.18 -10.24 -16.42
CA GLY A 96 3.55 -11.32 -17.36
C GLY A 96 4.41 -10.86 -18.56
N GLY A 97 4.53 -9.55 -18.79
CA GLY A 97 5.26 -8.98 -19.94
C GLY A 97 6.65 -8.41 -19.62
N THR A 98 6.99 -8.26 -18.35
CA THR A 98 8.30 -7.77 -17.86
C THR A 98 9.17 -8.87 -17.27
N THR A 99 8.59 -10.07 -17.10
CA THR A 99 9.27 -11.27 -16.66
C THR A 99 10.21 -11.73 -17.77
N LYS A 100 11.51 -11.79 -17.49
CA LYS A 100 12.52 -12.31 -18.40
C LYS A 100 12.75 -13.79 -18.18
#